data_AF-A0A8T1STK2-F1
#
_entry.id   AF-A0A8T1STK2-F1
#
_cell.length_a   1.000
_cell.length_b   1.000
_cell.length_c   1.000
_cell.angle_alpha   90.00
_cell.angle_beta   90.00
_cell.angle_gamma   90.00
#
_symmetry.space_group_name_H-M   'P 1'
#
loop_
_entity.id
_entity.type
_entity.pdbx_description
1 polymer ?
#
loop_
_entity_poly.entity_id
_entity_poly.type
_entity_poly.pdbx_seq_one_letter_code
_entity_poly.pdbx_strand_id
1 'polypeptide(L)'
;MGFCRKTSNAKEEGKKEAVYLRKKITLVRAITLTIGTIVGSGIFIAPKGVLKNSGNVGLSLVVWLACGVLSLFGALSYADLGTSITKSGGHYIYLLETLGPLPAFLRLWAEFVMIRPANIAVVSLAFGRYLIEPLFA
;
A
#
# COMPACT_ATOMS: atom_id res chain seq x y z
N MET A 1 -45.36 31.26 -50.89
CA MET A 1 -45.35 31.40 -49.41
C MET A 1 -45.91 30.11 -48.82
N GLY A 2 -45.02 29.14 -48.55
CA GLY A 2 -45.38 27.76 -48.18
C GLY A 2 -45.04 27.43 -46.72
N PHE A 3 -46.08 27.08 -45.96
CA PHE A 3 -46.24 25.84 -45.17
C PHE A 3 -44.99 25.01 -44.78
N CYS A 4 -44.87 24.66 -43.49
CA CYS A 4 -44.66 23.29 -42.89
C CYS A 4 -44.29 23.48 -41.39
N ARG A 5 -45.06 23.16 -40.34
CA ARG A 5 -45.77 21.94 -39.84
C ARG A 5 -44.85 20.79 -39.38
N LYS A 6 -44.78 20.58 -38.04
CA LYS A 6 -44.44 19.33 -37.30
C LYS A 6 -43.01 18.78 -37.57
N THR A 7 -42.26 18.10 -36.69
CA THR A 7 -42.54 17.16 -35.59
C THR A 7 -41.18 16.70 -35.02
N SER A 8 -41.15 16.31 -33.73
CA SER A 8 -40.29 15.23 -33.17
C SER A 8 -38.78 15.53 -33.07
N ASN A 9 -37.97 15.06 -32.12
CA ASN A 9 -38.02 14.48 -30.77
C ASN A 9 -36.53 14.19 -30.45
N ALA A 10 -36.21 14.03 -29.16
CA ALA A 10 -35.05 13.33 -28.62
C ALA A 10 -33.69 14.04 -28.72
N LYS A 11 -33.30 14.69 -27.61
CA LYS A 11 -32.28 14.17 -26.68
C LYS A 11 -31.90 15.24 -25.64
N GLU A 12 -32.53 15.19 -24.47
CA GLU A 12 -31.85 15.63 -23.26
C GLU A 12 -30.97 14.48 -22.79
N GLU A 13 -29.74 14.43 -23.29
CA GLU A 13 -28.73 13.53 -22.76
C GLU A 13 -28.27 14.05 -21.39
N GLY A 14 -28.52 13.22 -20.36
CA GLY A 14 -28.07 13.44 -19.00
C GLY A 14 -26.56 13.72 -18.94
N LYS A 15 -26.24 14.93 -18.50
CA LYS A 15 -24.89 15.41 -18.23
C LYS A 15 -24.31 14.57 -17.09
N LYS A 16 -23.52 13.55 -17.42
CA LYS A 16 -22.68 12.84 -16.44
C LYS A 16 -21.66 13.84 -15.89
N GLU A 17 -21.94 14.41 -14.73
CA GLU A 17 -20.93 15.14 -13.96
C GLU A 17 -19.83 14.16 -13.56
N ALA A 18 -18.70 14.20 -14.26
CA ALA A 18 -17.50 13.54 -13.81
C ALA A 18 -17.07 14.20 -12.49
N VAL A 19 -17.18 13.48 -11.39
CA VAL A 19 -16.72 13.94 -10.07
C VAL A 19 -15.20 14.07 -10.12
N TYR A 20 -14.69 15.28 -10.33
CA TYR A 20 -13.27 15.57 -10.25
C TYR A 20 -12.85 15.68 -8.78
N LEU A 21 -12.12 14.68 -8.28
CA LEU A 21 -11.48 14.76 -6.97
C LEU A 21 -10.41 15.86 -7.00
N ARG A 22 -10.66 16.98 -6.32
CA ARG A 22 -9.62 17.98 -6.08
C ARG A 22 -8.48 17.33 -5.29
N LYS A 23 -7.27 17.29 -5.87
CA LYS A 23 -6.03 16.91 -5.17
C LYS A 23 -5.77 17.88 -4.02
N LYS A 24 -6.29 17.56 -2.83
CA LYS A 24 -6.09 18.31 -1.56
C LYS A 24 -5.18 17.54 -0.59
N ILE A 25 -4.14 16.88 -1.11
CA ILE A 25 -3.06 16.35 -0.27
C ILE A 25 -1.97 17.41 -0.16
N THR A 26 -1.94 18.08 0.98
CA THR A 26 -0.83 18.97 1.39
C THR A 26 0.33 18.12 1.91
N LEU A 27 1.57 18.64 1.84
CA LEU A 27 2.78 17.94 2.30
C LEU A 27 2.63 17.34 3.70
N VAL A 28 2.14 18.13 4.66
CA VAL A 28 1.95 17.68 6.06
C VAL A 28 0.96 16.51 6.15
N ARG A 29 -0.11 16.53 5.34
CA ARG A 29 -1.11 15.45 5.29
C ARG A 29 -0.51 14.18 4.69
N ALA A 30 0.31 14.32 3.65
CA ALA A 30 1.01 13.20 3.04
C ALA A 30 1.96 12.54 4.04
N ILE A 31 2.81 13.32 4.71
CA ILE A 31 3.79 12.81 5.69
C ILE A 31 3.07 12.09 6.83
N THR A 32 2.04 12.70 7.40
CA THR A 32 1.28 12.10 8.51
C THR A 32 0.62 10.79 8.10
N LEU A 33 0.03 10.74 6.90
CA LEU A 33 -0.58 9.52 6.36
C LEU A 33 0.47 8.43 6.15
N THR A 34 1.62 8.76 5.57
CA THR A 34 2.71 7.80 5.38
C THR A 34 3.20 7.22 6.71
N ILE A 35 3.42 8.06 7.72
CA ILE A 35 3.82 7.60 9.07
C ILE A 35 2.75 6.66 9.65
N GLY A 36 1.48 7.02 9.54
CA GLY A 36 0.38 6.20 10.04
C GLY A 36 0.23 4.85 9.34
N THR A 37 0.62 4.75 8.06
CA THR A 37 0.61 3.47 7.34
C THR A 37 1.83 2.58 7.60
N ILE A 38 2.98 3.17 7.97
CA ILE A 38 4.22 2.42 8.22
C ILE A 38 4.28 1.91 9.66
N VAL A 39 3.86 2.73 10.63
CA VAL A 39 3.88 2.36 12.05
C VAL A 39 2.71 1.42 12.36
N GLY A 40 3.02 0.13 12.53
CA GLY A 40 2.04 -0.91 12.85
C GLY A 40 2.40 -1.74 14.09
N SER A 41 1.67 -2.83 14.31
CA SER A 41 1.85 -3.73 15.47
C SER A 41 3.17 -4.52 15.46
N GLY A 42 3.93 -4.48 14.36
CA GLY A 42 5.22 -5.18 14.24
C GLY A 42 6.26 -4.73 15.27
N ILE A 43 6.16 -3.51 15.80
CA ILE A 43 7.09 -2.99 16.82
C ILE A 43 7.04 -3.77 18.13
N PHE A 44 5.93 -4.43 18.44
CA PHE A 44 5.82 -5.23 19.67
C PHE A 44 6.52 -6.60 19.54
N ILE A 45 6.55 -7.16 18.33
CA ILE A 45 7.05 -8.51 18.05
C ILE A 45 8.53 -8.48 17.65
N ALA A 46 8.90 -7.53 16.78
CA ALA A 46 10.21 -7.49 16.12
C ALA A 46 11.41 -7.37 17.09
N PRO A 47 11.38 -6.55 18.16
CA PRO A 47 12.53 -6.37 19.04
C PRO A 47 12.98 -7.68 19.73
N LYS A 48 12.02 -8.52 20.16
CA LYS A 48 12.31 -9.83 20.76
C LYS A 48 13.03 -10.76 19.77
N GLY A 49 12.61 -10.72 18.50
CA GLY A 49 13.25 -11.50 17.43
C GLY A 49 14.66 -10.99 17.09
N VAL A 50 14.84 -9.68 16.96
CA VAL A 50 16.16 -9.09 16.65
C VAL A 50 17.14 -9.34 17.79
N LEU A 51 16.74 -9.08 19.04
CA LEU A 51 17.63 -9.25 20.20
C LEU A 51 18.05 -10.72 20.38
N LYS A 52 17.13 -11.67 20.19
CA LYS A 52 17.44 -13.10 20.29
C LYS A 52 18.47 -13.55 19.24
N ASN A 53 18.41 -13.00 18.03
CA ASN A 53 19.34 -13.35 16.95
C ASN A 53 20.67 -12.58 17.02
N SER A 54 20.65 -11.34 17.49
CA SER A 54 21.87 -10.51 17.62
C SER A 54 22.66 -10.78 18.90
N GLY A 55 22.03 -11.30 19.96
CA GLY A 55 22.65 -11.64 21.24
C GLY A 55 23.08 -10.44 22.11
N ASN A 56 23.34 -9.28 21.50
CA ASN A 56 23.73 -8.05 22.17
C ASN A 56 22.83 -6.86 21.78
N VAL A 57 22.55 -5.97 22.74
CA VAL A 57 21.72 -4.77 22.57
C VAL A 57 22.38 -3.75 21.63
N GLY A 58 23.71 -3.63 21.67
CA GLY A 58 24.43 -2.72 20.76
C GLY A 58 24.26 -3.13 19.29
N LEU A 59 24.36 -4.42 19.00
CA LEU A 59 24.18 -4.95 17.64
C LEU A 59 22.73 -4.85 17.17
N SER A 60 21.74 -5.05 18.05
CA SER A 60 20.34 -4.93 17.67
C SER A 60 19.97 -3.51 17.22
N LEU A 61 20.53 -2.48 17.86
CA LEU A 61 20.34 -1.08 17.45
C LEU A 61 20.97 -0.79 16.07
N VAL A 62 22.15 -1.35 15.80
CA VAL A 62 22.79 -1.22 14.48
C VAL A 62 21.95 -1.89 13.39
N VAL A 63 21.37 -3.06 13.66
CA VAL A 63 20.46 -3.75 12.72
C VAL A 63 19.22 -2.89 12.45
N TRP A 64 18.62 -2.29 13.48
CA TRP A 64 17.49 -1.37 13.30
C TRP A 64 17.83 -0.18 12.41
N LEU A 65 18.99 0.44 12.64
CA LEU A 65 19.45 1.58 11.83
C LEU A 65 19.73 1.15 10.38
N ALA A 66 20.37 0.00 10.18
CA ALA A 66 20.62 -0.57 8.85
C ALA A 66 19.30 -0.86 8.09
N CYS A 67 18.31 -1.48 8.75
CA CYS A 67 16.99 -1.70 8.17
C CYS A 67 16.27 -0.39 7.81
N GLY A 68 16.44 0.65 8.62
CA GLY A 68 15.91 1.99 8.33
C GLY A 68 16.53 2.62 7.07
N VAL A 69 17.86 2.54 6.94
CA VAL A 69 18.58 3.04 5.75
C VAL A 69 18.18 2.26 4.49
N LEU A 70 18.10 0.93 4.57
CA LEU A 70 17.63 0.10 3.45
C LEU A 70 16.21 0.45 3.03
N SER A 71 15.33 0.68 4.00
CA SER A 71 13.93 1.08 3.74
C SER A 71 13.85 2.46 3.10
N LEU A 72 14.74 3.40 3.47
CA LEU A 72 14.83 4.72 2.85
C LEU A 72 15.19 4.62 1.36
N PHE A 73 16.21 3.82 1.02
CA PHE A 73 16.57 3.60 -0.38
C PHE A 73 15.43 2.95 -1.17
N GLY A 74 14.76 1.95 -0.60
CA GLY A 74 13.58 1.33 -1.22
C GLY A 74 12.44 2.33 -1.47
N ALA A 75 12.15 3.18 -0.48
CA ALA A 75 11.13 4.23 -0.61
C ALA A 75 11.49 5.25 -1.69
N LEU A 76 12.77 5.64 -1.81
CA LEU A 76 13.23 6.55 -2.84
C LEU A 76 13.09 5.96 -4.24
N SER A 77 13.47 4.69 -4.43
CA SER A 77 13.25 3.98 -5.69
C SER A 77 11.76 3.89 -6.04
N TYR A 78 10.89 3.60 -5.07
CA TYR A 78 9.45 3.59 -5.31
C TYR A 78 8.86 4.98 -5.59
N ALA A 79 9.45 6.04 -5.03
CA ALA A 79 9.06 7.40 -5.34
C ALA A 79 9.34 7.75 -6.81
N ASP A 80 10.51 7.36 -7.32
CA ASP A 80 10.91 7.58 -8.71
C ASP A 80 10.01 6.81 -9.71
N LEU A 81 9.69 5.56 -9.39
CA LEU A 81 8.72 4.78 -10.17
C LEU A 81 7.31 5.39 -10.11
N GLY A 82 6.90 5.89 -8.94
CA GLY A 82 5.59 6.52 -8.75
C GLY A 82 5.42 7.87 -9.44
N THR A 83 6.51 8.60 -9.67
CA THR A 83 6.51 9.81 -10.49
C THR A 83 6.59 9.51 -11.98
N SER A 84 7.24 8.41 -12.37
CA SER A 84 7.39 8.01 -13.78
C SER A 84 6.12 7.36 -14.35
N ILE A 85 5.47 6.46 -13.59
CA ILE A 85 4.31 5.69 -14.04
C ILE A 85 3.06 6.14 -13.28
N THR A 86 2.36 7.15 -13.80
CA THR A 86 1.15 7.72 -13.16
C THR A 86 -0.14 6.97 -13.52
N LYS A 87 -0.10 5.63 -13.52
CA LYS A 87 -1.26 4.76 -13.77
C LYS A 87 -1.76 4.18 -12.44
N SER A 88 -3.06 3.92 -12.34
CA SER A 88 -3.67 3.35 -11.12
C SER A 88 -3.43 1.85 -11.03
N GLY A 89 -2.91 1.36 -9.90
CA GLY A 89 -2.72 -0.07 -9.62
C GLY A 89 -1.42 -0.43 -8.89
N GLY A 90 -0.62 0.56 -8.50
CA GLY A 90 0.52 0.40 -7.59
C GLY A 90 1.57 -0.59 -8.10
N HIS A 91 2.08 -1.46 -7.22
CA HIS A 91 3.14 -2.41 -7.54
C HIS A 91 2.82 -3.34 -8.72
N TYR A 92 1.55 -3.67 -8.96
CA TYR A 92 1.15 -4.52 -10.08
C TYR A 92 1.40 -3.84 -11.42
N ILE A 93 1.05 -2.56 -11.53
CA ILE A 93 1.20 -1.79 -12.78
C ILE A 93 2.67 -1.51 -13.07
N TYR A 94 3.49 -1.31 -12.04
CA TYR A 94 4.93 -1.18 -12.23
C TYR A 94 5.52 -2.43 -12.89
N LEU A 95 5.12 -3.62 -12.43
CA LEU A 95 5.54 -4.88 -13.06
C LEU A 95 4.96 -5.07 -14.46
N LEU A 96 3.71 -4.68 -14.67
CA LEU A 96 3.04 -4.81 -15.96
C LEU A 96 3.75 -3.99 -17.05
N GLU A 97 4.17 -2.77 -16.72
CA GLU A 97 4.84 -1.86 -17.67
C GLU A 97 6.28 -2.31 -17.95
N THR A 98 7.00 -2.86 -16.97
CA THR A 98 8.43 -3.21 -17.13
C THR A 98 8.68 -4.64 -17.62
N LEU A 99 7.86 -5.61 -17.19
CA LEU A 99 8.09 -7.04 -17.36
C LEU A 99 6.97 -7.74 -18.15
N GLY A 100 5.91 -7.03 -18.50
CA GLY A 100 4.78 -7.57 -19.26
C GLY A 100 3.75 -8.34 -18.43
N PRO A 101 2.76 -8.97 -19.09
CA PRO A 101 1.54 -9.47 -18.44
C PRO A 101 1.75 -10.73 -17.60
N LEU A 102 2.63 -11.66 -18.01
CA LEU A 102 2.83 -12.93 -17.32
C LEU A 102 3.50 -12.76 -15.94
N PRO A 103 4.65 -12.06 -15.80
CA PRO A 103 5.26 -11.84 -14.49
C PRO A 103 4.38 -11.00 -13.54
N ALA A 104 3.65 -10.03 -14.08
CA ALA A 104 2.70 -9.23 -13.30
C ALA A 104 1.57 -10.09 -12.70
N PHE A 105 1.03 -11.04 -13.47
CA PHE A 105 0.02 -11.98 -12.98
C PHE A 105 0.56 -12.90 -11.88
N LEU A 106 1.75 -13.48 -12.07
CA LEU A 106 2.36 -14.34 -11.05
C LEU A 106 2.60 -13.60 -9.74
N ARG A 107 3.05 -12.34 -9.80
CA ARG A 107 3.25 -11.53 -8.60
C ARG A 107 1.94 -11.26 -7.86
N LEU A 108 0.86 -10.97 -8.59
CA LEU A 108 -0.46 -10.76 -8.01
C LEU A 108 -1.03 -12.05 -7.41
N TRP A 109 -0.84 -13.18 -8.08
CA TRP A 109 -1.24 -14.49 -7.61
C TRP A 109 -0.53 -14.85 -6.29
N ALA A 110 0.80 -14.72 -6.24
CA ALA A 110 1.57 -14.96 -5.03
C ALA A 110 1.20 -13.98 -3.89
N GLU A 111 0.90 -12.72 -4.21
CA GLU A 111 0.42 -11.74 -3.23
C GLU A 111 -0.85 -12.22 -2.54
N PHE A 112 -1.82 -12.68 -3.32
CA PHE A 112 -3.14 -13.05 -2.83
C PHE A 112 -3.13 -14.40 -2.10
N VAL A 113 -2.43 -15.40 -2.62
CA VAL A 113 -2.42 -16.75 -2.05
C VAL A 113 -1.51 -16.86 -0.84
N MET A 114 -0.35 -16.20 -0.85
CA MET A 114 0.69 -16.42 0.18
C MET A 114 0.89 -15.20 1.07
N ILE A 115 1.17 -14.03 0.46
CA ILE A 115 1.68 -12.88 1.22
C ILE A 115 0.59 -12.29 2.11
N ARG A 116 -0.60 -12.01 1.57
CA ARG A 116 -1.69 -11.38 2.35
C ARG A 116 -2.18 -12.28 3.49
N PRO A 117 -2.46 -13.58 3.27
CA PRO A 117 -2.89 -14.45 4.35
C PRO A 117 -1.82 -14.64 5.42
N ALA A 118 -0.54 -14.77 5.03
CA ALA A 118 0.57 -14.89 5.98
C ALA A 118 0.69 -13.65 6.89
N ASN A 119 0.55 -12.44 6.34
CA ASN A 119 0.57 -11.22 7.15
C ASN A 119 -0.57 -11.19 8.17
N ILE A 120 -1.79 -11.51 7.76
CA ILE A 120 -2.95 -11.57 8.67
C ILE A 120 -2.75 -12.64 9.74
N ALA A 121 -2.20 -13.81 9.38
CA ALA A 121 -1.91 -14.89 10.30
C ALA A 121 -0.90 -14.47 11.38
N VAL A 122 0.20 -13.80 11.01
CA VAL A 122 1.21 -13.32 11.97
C VAL A 122 0.59 -12.31 12.95
N VAL A 123 -0.22 -11.37 12.46
CA VAL A 123 -0.90 -10.39 13.32
C VAL A 123 -1.90 -11.07 14.26
N SER A 124 -2.68 -12.03 13.76
CA SER A 124 -3.64 -12.81 14.56
C SER A 124 -2.96 -13.64 15.65
N LEU A 125 -1.85 -14.31 15.32
CA LEU A 125 -1.04 -15.06 16.28
C LEU A 125 -0.45 -14.15 17.36
N ALA A 126 0.05 -12.98 16.97
CA ALA A 126 0.56 -12.00 17.93
C ALA A 126 -0.53 -11.51 18.87
N PHE A 127 -1.71 -11.16 18.33
CA PHE A 127 -2.86 -10.77 19.14
C PHE A 127 -3.24 -11.86 20.15
N GLY A 128 -3.32 -13.12 19.71
CA GLY A 128 -3.60 -14.25 20.60
C GLY A 128 -2.56 -14.40 21.71
N ARG A 129 -1.27 -14.26 21.40
CA ARG A 129 -0.17 -14.33 22.39
C ARG A 129 -0.26 -13.22 23.42
N TYR A 130 -0.45 -11.98 23.00
CA TYR A 130 -0.54 -10.84 23.93
C TYR A 130 -1.81 -10.87 24.79
N LEU A 131 -2.91 -11.48 24.31
CA LEU A 131 -4.15 -11.60 25.07
C LEU A 131 -4.06 -12.65 26.19
N ILE A 132 -3.40 -13.78 25.93
CA ILE A 132 -3.29 -14.88 26.90
C ILE A 132 -2.14 -14.69 27.90
N GLU A 133 -1.09 -13.95 27.55
CA GLU A 133 0.05 -13.69 28.44
C GLU A 133 -0.39 -13.18 29.83
N PRO A 134 -1.28 -12.17 29.98
CA PRO A 134 -1.71 -11.70 31.31
C PRO A 134 -2.67 -12.67 32.04
N LEU A 135 -3.31 -13.61 31.35
CA LEU A 135 -4.25 -14.57 31.96
C LEU A 135 -3.53 -15.80 32.53
N PHE A 136 -2.34 -16.11 32.03
CA PHE A 136 -1.53 -17.28 32.42
C PHE A 136 -0.12 -16.92 32.92
N ALA A 137 0.16 -15.63 33.15
CA ALA A 137 1.38 -15.17 33.81
C ALA A 137 1.26 -15.23 35.33
#